data_AF-A0A9P8A446-F1
#
_entry.id   AF-A0A9P8A446-F1
#
_cell.length_a   1.000
_cell.length_b   1.000
_cell.length_c   1.000
_cell.angle_alpha   90.00
_cell.angle_beta   90.00
_cell.angle_gamma   90.00
#
_symmetry.space_group_name_H-M   'P 1'
#
loop_
_entity.id
_entity.type
_entity.pdbx_description
1 polymer ?
#
loop_
_entity_poly.entity_id
_entity_poly.type
_entity_poly.pdbx_seq_one_letter_code
_entity_poly.pdbx_strand_id
1 'polypeptide(L)'
;MSTHSSFEQDQQLFADTLLKIQIHSALAKEHVQNKKSPLPLLAQSCSILDNLPQSASPHWTDAQRLLISSLKIDTWIAFSDACIQSKDWIQAEASLQRLCTLLEIAAGPLSLRAKKNLSNKHVSNRNKADASTSHSSIPAADPVLLPLDLETNPSTPAALSVLKALDTDPAEEQRQGATMLIETWGKMRQVYENMGKMDMANNFTKRIEKMRDRLKDVVPKV
;
A
#
# COMPACT_ATOMS: atom_id res chain seq x y z
N MET A 1 28.01 -19.57 11.53
CA MET A 1 27.12 -19.31 12.68
C MET A 1 26.44 -17.93 12.66
N SER A 2 26.47 -17.15 11.56
CA SER A 2 25.91 -15.77 11.54
C SER A 2 24.48 -15.63 11.00
N THR A 3 23.88 -16.70 10.48
CA THR A 3 22.54 -16.66 9.84
C THR A 3 21.39 -16.84 10.82
N HIS A 4 21.63 -17.50 11.97
CA HIS A 4 20.61 -17.64 13.02
C HIS A 4 20.38 -16.32 13.78
N SER A 5 21.45 -15.55 14.02
CA SER A 5 21.35 -14.27 14.70
C SER A 5 20.63 -13.20 13.89
N SER A 6 20.75 -13.22 12.55
CA SER A 6 20.01 -12.27 11.69
C SER A 6 18.52 -12.59 11.63
N PHE A 7 18.16 -13.88 11.60
CA PHE A 7 16.76 -14.31 11.63
C PHE A 7 16.04 -13.86 12.91
N GLU A 8 16.62 -14.13 14.09
CA GLU A 8 16.02 -13.73 15.38
C GLU A 8 15.88 -12.21 15.50
N GLN A 9 16.89 -11.46 15.06
CA GLN A 9 16.85 -9.99 15.06
C GLN A 9 15.72 -9.45 14.18
N ASP A 10 15.51 -10.04 13.00
CA ASP A 10 14.47 -9.59 12.08
C ASP A 10 13.05 -9.95 12.54
N GLN A 11 12.89 -11.08 13.23
CA GLN A 11 11.64 -11.44 13.89
C GLN A 11 11.34 -10.54 15.10
N GLN A 12 12.37 -10.22 15.89
CA GLN A 12 12.24 -9.27 17.00
C GLN A 12 11.88 -7.87 16.49
N LEU A 13 12.54 -7.39 15.42
CA LEU A 13 12.23 -6.10 14.81
C LEU A 13 10.77 -6.03 14.33
N PHE A 14 10.28 -7.10 13.69
CA PHE A 14 8.89 -7.20 13.26
C PHE A 14 7.93 -7.12 14.47
N ALA A 15 8.16 -7.92 15.51
CA ALA A 15 7.33 -7.93 16.72
C ALA A 15 7.34 -6.56 17.44
N ASP A 16 8.52 -5.96 17.63
CA ASP A 16 8.68 -4.65 18.26
C ASP A 16 7.95 -3.55 17.47
N THR A 17 7.98 -3.64 16.14
CA THR A 17 7.29 -2.70 15.26
C THR A 17 5.78 -2.78 15.46
N LEU A 18 5.22 -3.99 15.45
CA LEU A 18 3.79 -4.18 15.68
C LEU A 18 3.37 -3.69 17.06
N LEU A 19 4.17 -4.01 18.09
CA LEU A 19 3.90 -3.58 19.46
C LEU A 19 3.92 -2.04 19.58
N LYS A 20 4.92 -1.37 19.00
CA LYS A 20 4.99 0.11 19.01
C LYS A 20 3.78 0.75 18.32
N ILE A 21 3.35 0.21 17.18
CA ILE A 21 2.16 0.70 16.47
C ILE A 21 0.90 0.52 17.31
N GLN A 22 0.75 -0.63 17.98
CA GLN A 22 -0.38 -0.88 18.88
C GLN A 22 -0.40 0.10 20.06
N ILE A 23 0.75 0.34 20.68
CA ILE A 23 0.90 1.32 21.77
C ILE A 23 0.53 2.72 21.28
N HIS A 24 1.08 3.17 20.14
CA HIS A 24 0.74 4.47 19.57
C HIS A 24 -0.75 4.60 19.24
N SER A 25 -1.38 3.54 18.74
CA SER A 25 -2.83 3.52 18.47
C SER A 25 -3.65 3.67 19.75
N ALA A 26 -3.28 2.95 20.82
CA ALA A 26 -3.94 3.06 22.11
C ALA A 26 -3.79 4.48 22.70
N LEU A 27 -2.58 5.03 22.68
CA LEU A 27 -2.30 6.38 23.15
C LEU A 27 -3.00 7.45 22.30
N ALA A 28 -3.13 7.24 20.99
CA ALA A 28 -3.85 8.16 20.11
C ALA A 28 -5.34 8.20 20.45
N LYS A 29 -5.96 7.05 20.77
CA LYS A 29 -7.34 6.99 21.24
C LYS A 29 -7.52 7.72 22.57
N GLU A 30 -6.62 7.50 23.51
CA GLU A 30 -6.62 8.21 24.80
C GLU A 30 -6.45 9.73 24.61
N HIS A 31 -5.56 10.15 23.73
CA HIS A 31 -5.39 11.56 23.37
C HIS A 31 -6.70 12.16 22.86
N VAL A 32 -7.38 11.49 21.93
CA VAL A 32 -8.67 11.96 21.39
C VAL A 32 -9.71 12.06 22.50
N GLN A 33 -9.81 11.08 23.40
CA GLN A 33 -10.71 11.11 24.56
C GLN A 33 -10.40 12.31 25.48
N ASN A 34 -9.11 12.62 25.65
CA ASN A 34 -8.63 13.76 26.42
C ASN A 34 -8.62 15.09 25.64
N LYS A 35 -9.27 15.16 24.46
CA LYS A 35 -9.31 16.33 23.57
C LYS A 35 -7.92 16.85 23.14
N LYS A 36 -6.92 15.98 23.15
CA LYS A 36 -5.56 16.23 22.64
C LYS A 36 -5.46 15.74 21.19
N SER A 37 -4.54 16.34 20.45
CA SER A 37 -4.28 15.93 19.07
C SER A 37 -3.62 14.54 19.01
N PRO A 38 -4.13 13.61 18.18
CA PRO A 38 -3.48 12.32 17.91
C PRO A 38 -2.36 12.43 16.86
N LEU A 39 -2.22 13.58 16.19
CA LEU A 39 -1.30 13.75 15.05
C LEU A 39 0.15 13.36 15.33
N PRO A 40 0.77 13.73 16.47
CA PRO A 40 2.16 13.36 16.72
C PRO A 40 2.38 11.85 16.77
N LEU A 41 1.45 11.10 17.38
CA LEU A 41 1.53 9.64 17.51
C LEU A 41 1.30 8.94 16.16
N LEU A 42 0.37 9.45 15.35
CA LEU A 42 0.14 8.96 14.00
C LEU A 42 1.33 9.23 13.08
N ALA A 43 1.94 10.42 13.16
CA ALA A 43 3.16 10.76 12.43
C ALA A 43 4.35 9.88 12.82
N GLN A 44 4.52 9.61 14.12
CA GLN A 44 5.54 8.68 14.62
C GLN A 44 5.31 7.25 14.09
N SER A 45 4.06 6.79 14.06
CA SER A 45 3.72 5.46 13.51
C SER A 45 4.03 5.38 12.00
N CYS A 46 3.71 6.43 11.24
CA CYS A 46 4.09 6.53 9.83
C CYS A 46 5.62 6.46 9.64
N SER A 47 6.36 7.20 10.46
CA SER A 47 7.83 7.23 10.42
C SER A 47 8.46 5.87 10.74
N ILE A 48 7.96 5.16 11.75
CA ILE A 48 8.42 3.80 12.07
C ILE A 48 8.24 2.89 10.85
N LEU A 49 7.05 2.88 10.25
CA LEU A 49 6.73 2.04 9.08
C LEU A 49 7.50 2.44 7.81
N ASP A 50 7.88 3.71 7.67
CA ASP A 50 8.68 4.19 6.53
C ASP A 50 10.17 3.85 6.65
N ASN A 51 10.68 3.77 7.87
CA ASN A 51 12.08 3.50 8.17
C ASN A 51 12.40 2.02 8.39
N LEU A 52 11.42 1.13 8.20
CA LEU A 52 11.71 -0.31 8.13
C LEU A 52 12.64 -0.58 6.94
N PRO A 53 13.57 -1.56 7.07
CA PRO A 53 14.49 -1.92 6.00
C PRO A 53 13.74 -2.12 4.67
N GLN A 54 14.05 -1.29 3.67
CA GLN A 54 13.30 -1.23 2.39
C GLN A 54 13.42 -2.51 1.57
N SER A 55 14.53 -3.24 1.71
CA SER A 55 14.55 -4.66 1.43
C SER A 55 13.92 -5.32 2.64
N ALA A 56 12.62 -5.64 2.57
CA ALA A 56 12.00 -6.54 3.53
C ALA A 56 13.02 -7.64 3.85
N SER A 57 13.37 -7.76 5.13
CA SER A 57 14.42 -8.70 5.53
C SER A 57 14.22 -10.02 4.77
N PRO A 58 15.28 -10.64 4.22
CA PRO A 58 15.15 -11.93 3.55
C PRO A 58 14.47 -12.98 4.46
N HIS A 59 14.44 -12.73 5.76
CA HIS A 59 13.84 -13.58 6.79
C HIS A 59 12.37 -13.27 7.09
N TRP A 60 11.78 -12.21 6.52
CA TRP A 60 10.34 -11.98 6.64
C TRP A 60 9.58 -12.93 5.72
N THR A 61 8.45 -13.44 6.22
CA THR A 61 7.50 -14.19 5.39
C THR A 61 6.71 -13.24 4.49
N ASP A 62 6.10 -13.77 3.44
CA ASP A 62 5.25 -12.96 2.56
C ASP A 62 4.04 -12.39 3.32
N ALA A 63 3.48 -13.14 4.27
CA ALA A 63 2.42 -12.65 5.15
C ALA A 63 2.89 -11.46 6.00
N GLN A 64 4.12 -11.49 6.53
CA GLN A 64 4.69 -10.37 7.29
C GLN A 64 4.89 -9.13 6.42
N ARG A 65 5.40 -9.32 5.19
CA ARG A 65 5.54 -8.24 4.21
C ARG A 65 4.19 -7.62 3.86
N LEU A 66 3.18 -8.45 3.60
CA LEU A 66 1.83 -8.01 3.28
C LEU A 66 1.21 -7.23 4.43
N LEU A 67 1.34 -7.73 5.67
CA LEU A 67 0.84 -7.05 6.86
C LEU A 67 1.47 -5.66 7.04
N ILE A 68 2.81 -5.55 6.93
CA ILE A 68 3.50 -4.25 7.03
C ILE A 68 3.05 -3.30 5.94
N SER A 69 2.85 -3.82 4.72
CA SER A 69 2.40 -3.01 3.58
C SER A 69 0.97 -2.50 3.79
N SER A 70 0.06 -3.33 4.28
CA SER A 70 -1.31 -2.93 4.65
C SER A 70 -1.29 -1.90 5.77
N LEU A 71 -0.59 -2.18 6.87
CA LEU A 71 -0.49 -1.28 8.02
C LEU A 71 0.05 0.09 7.62
N LYS A 72 1.01 0.12 6.70
CA LYS A 72 1.57 1.36 6.16
C LYS A 72 0.51 2.18 5.44
N ILE A 73 -0.28 1.57 4.56
CA ILE A 73 -1.37 2.25 3.86
C ILE A 73 -2.41 2.76 4.87
N ASP A 74 -2.86 1.90 5.79
CA ASP A 74 -3.89 2.23 6.78
C ASP A 74 -3.45 3.38 7.72
N THR A 75 -2.19 3.35 8.17
CA THR A 75 -1.64 4.39 9.04
C THR A 75 -1.54 5.73 8.32
N TRP A 76 -1.11 5.73 7.05
CA TRP A 76 -1.06 6.95 6.23
C TRP A 76 -2.45 7.51 5.92
N ILE A 77 -3.46 6.65 5.71
CA ILE A 77 -4.86 7.07 5.59
C ILE A 77 -5.30 7.77 6.87
N ALA A 78 -5.15 7.11 8.02
CA ALA A 78 -5.56 7.65 9.32
C ALA A 78 -4.86 8.98 9.64
N PHE A 79 -3.56 9.10 9.34
CA PHE A 79 -2.81 10.33 9.53
C PHE A 79 -3.34 11.46 8.63
N SER A 80 -3.52 11.19 7.33
CA SER A 80 -4.03 12.20 6.39
C SER A 80 -5.43 12.69 6.75
N ASP A 81 -6.32 11.78 7.18
CA ASP A 81 -7.68 12.13 7.59
C ASP A 81 -7.67 12.97 8.87
N ALA A 82 -6.80 12.65 9.84
CA ALA A 82 -6.63 13.45 11.02
C ALA A 82 -6.12 14.88 10.70
N CYS A 83 -5.17 15.02 9.76
CA CYS A 83 -4.69 16.33 9.31
C CYS A 83 -5.80 17.16 8.63
N ILE A 84 -6.64 16.52 7.81
CA ILE A 84 -7.80 17.16 7.18
C ILE A 84 -8.79 17.64 8.25
N GLN A 85 -9.12 16.79 9.22
CA GLN A 85 -10.03 17.12 10.32
C GLN A 85 -9.50 18.27 11.18
N SER A 86 -8.19 18.33 11.41
CA SER A 86 -7.55 19.44 12.14
C SER A 86 -7.33 20.69 11.28
N LYS A 87 -7.73 20.68 10.00
CA LYS A 87 -7.49 21.75 9.01
C LYS A 87 -6.01 22.08 8.82
N ASP A 88 -5.12 21.14 9.09
CA ASP A 88 -3.70 21.27 8.77
C ASP A 88 -3.50 20.87 7.30
N TRP A 89 -3.81 21.80 6.40
CA TRP A 89 -3.80 21.55 4.96
C TRP A 89 -2.42 21.22 4.42
N ILE A 90 -1.36 21.74 5.04
CA ILE A 90 0.03 21.49 4.62
C ILE A 90 0.41 20.05 4.94
N GLN A 91 0.14 19.59 6.17
CA GLN A 91 0.39 18.19 6.53
C GLN A 91 -0.55 17.23 5.81
N ALA A 92 -1.80 17.62 5.57
CA ALA A 92 -2.75 16.84 4.76
C ALA A 92 -2.24 16.67 3.32
N GLU A 93 -1.76 17.73 2.67
CA GLU A 93 -1.16 17.65 1.33
C GLU A 93 0.03 16.68 1.32
N ALA A 94 0.99 16.85 2.23
CA ALA A 94 2.19 16.02 2.29
C ALA A 94 1.88 14.53 2.55
N SER A 95 0.98 14.25 3.50
CA SER A 95 0.57 12.89 3.84
C SER A 95 -0.20 12.20 2.70
N LEU A 96 -1.12 12.91 2.04
CA LEU A 96 -1.83 12.39 0.87
C LEU A 96 -0.87 12.15 -0.31
N GLN A 97 0.18 12.96 -0.49
CA GLN A 97 1.19 12.73 -1.55
C GLN A 97 1.99 11.45 -1.28
N ARG A 98 2.34 11.22 0.00
CA ARG A 98 3.00 9.98 0.41
C ARG A 98 2.10 8.76 0.20
N LEU A 99 0.83 8.85 0.60
CA LEU A 99 -0.17 7.81 0.39
C LEU A 99 -0.39 7.52 -1.11
N CYS A 100 -0.48 8.54 -1.95
CA CYS A 100 -0.57 8.36 -3.41
C CYS A 100 0.61 7.54 -3.96
N THR A 101 1.82 7.78 -3.46
CA THR A 101 3.01 7.06 -3.91
C THR A 101 2.93 5.57 -3.56
N LEU A 102 2.40 5.23 -2.39
CA LEU A 102 2.18 3.84 -1.97
C LEU A 102 1.09 3.16 -2.82
N LEU A 103 -0.03 3.85 -3.04
CA LEU A 103 -1.15 3.33 -3.80
C LEU A 103 -0.86 3.23 -5.31
N GLU A 104 0.00 4.09 -5.86
CA GLU A 104 0.47 3.98 -7.24
C GLU A 104 1.27 2.69 -7.49
N ILE A 105 1.99 2.19 -6.47
CA ILE A 105 2.69 0.91 -6.52
C ILE A 105 1.65 -0.22 -6.49
N ALA A 106 0.70 -0.17 -5.55
CA ALA A 106 -0.37 -1.18 -5.42
C ALA A 106 -1.28 -1.27 -6.66
N ALA A 107 -1.59 -0.13 -7.29
CA ALA A 107 -2.39 -0.08 -8.51
C ALA A 107 -1.66 -0.64 -9.74
N GLY A 108 -0.34 -0.85 -9.67
CA GLY A 108 0.44 -1.49 -10.72
C GLY A 108 0.22 -0.89 -12.12
N PRO A 109 -0.10 -1.70 -13.16
CA PRO A 109 -0.35 -1.23 -14.52
C PRO A 109 -1.53 -0.24 -14.68
N LEU A 110 -2.49 -0.28 -13.74
CA LEU A 110 -3.61 0.65 -13.73
C LEU A 110 -3.16 2.05 -13.33
N SER A 111 -2.04 2.20 -12.61
CA SER A 111 -1.46 3.51 -12.28
C SER A 111 -1.25 4.36 -13.54
N LEU A 112 -1.51 5.67 -13.44
CA LEU A 112 -1.24 6.62 -14.52
C LEU A 112 0.26 6.75 -14.81
N ARG A 113 1.15 6.43 -13.85
CA ARG A 113 2.61 6.41 -14.07
C ARG A 113 3.09 5.22 -14.88
N ALA A 114 2.49 4.03 -14.70
CA ALA A 114 2.91 2.82 -15.40
C ALA A 114 2.83 2.98 -16.93
N LYS A 115 1.83 3.71 -17.44
CA LYS A 115 1.67 3.97 -18.87
C LYS A 115 2.73 4.90 -19.47
N LYS A 116 3.29 5.84 -18.68
CA LYS A 116 4.34 6.76 -19.19
C LYS A 116 5.61 5.99 -19.54
N ASN A 117 5.92 4.92 -18.80
CA ASN A 117 7.06 4.05 -19.07
C ASN A 117 6.83 3.13 -20.29
N LEU A 118 5.62 2.65 -20.50
CA LEU A 118 5.26 1.85 -21.70
C LEU A 118 5.21 2.69 -22.98
N SER A 119 4.67 3.92 -22.92
CA SER A 119 4.64 4.85 -24.05
C SER A 119 6.03 5.30 -24.48
N ASN A 120 6.96 5.48 -23.54
CA ASN A 120 8.36 5.80 -23.86
C ASN A 120 9.13 4.60 -24.42
N LYS A 121 8.78 3.37 -24.02
CA LYS A 121 9.41 2.15 -24.56
C LYS A 121 8.99 1.90 -26.02
N HIS A 122 7.76 2.24 -26.39
CA HIS A 122 7.27 2.10 -27.77
C HIS A 122 7.93 3.07 -28.78
N VAL A 123 8.43 4.22 -28.32
CA VAL A 123 9.19 5.16 -29.18
C VAL A 123 10.64 4.72 -29.33
N SER A 124 11.22 4.06 -28.31
CA SER A 124 12.61 3.57 -28.34
C SER A 124 12.77 2.22 -29.08
N ASN A 125 11.73 1.40 -29.14
CA ASN A 125 11.80 0.05 -29.72
C ASN A 125 11.65 -0.03 -31.25
N ARG A 126 11.60 1.09 -31.98
CA ARG A 126 11.67 1.07 -33.45
C ARG A 126 13.09 0.87 -34.02
N ASN A 127 14.13 0.87 -33.18
CA ASN A 127 15.53 0.84 -33.64
C ASN A 127 16.37 -0.39 -33.26
N LYS A 128 15.79 -1.46 -32.70
CA LYS A 128 16.55 -2.71 -32.49
C LYS A 128 15.68 -3.93 -32.70
N ALA A 129 15.51 -4.30 -33.97
CA ALA A 129 15.38 -5.70 -34.35
C ALA A 129 16.80 -6.26 -34.44
N ASP A 130 17.11 -7.28 -33.63
CA ASP A 130 17.79 -8.52 -34.07
C ASP A 130 18.31 -9.36 -32.90
N ALA A 131 18.35 -10.67 -33.16
CA ALA A 131 18.90 -11.80 -32.39
C ALA A 131 18.00 -12.36 -31.27
N SER A 132 17.32 -13.52 -31.43
CA SER A 132 17.86 -14.92 -31.45
C SER A 132 18.54 -15.29 -30.11
N THR A 133 18.36 -16.43 -29.41
CA THR A 133 17.59 -17.69 -29.48
C THR A 133 17.83 -18.39 -28.10
N SER A 134 16.95 -19.32 -27.70
CA SER A 134 17.25 -20.59 -26.97
C SER A 134 17.00 -20.73 -25.45
N HIS A 135 16.02 -21.59 -25.15
CA HIS A 135 15.98 -22.75 -24.22
C HIS A 135 16.61 -22.72 -22.80
N SER A 136 15.82 -23.10 -21.78
CA SER A 136 16.07 -24.30 -20.95
C SER A 136 14.89 -24.63 -20.01
N SER A 137 14.65 -25.93 -19.86
CA SER A 137 13.53 -26.61 -19.20
C SER A 137 13.67 -26.69 -17.66
N ILE A 138 12.55 -26.70 -16.94
CA ILE A 138 12.45 -26.94 -15.49
C ILE A 138 11.73 -28.28 -15.28
N PRO A 139 12.25 -29.25 -14.49
CA PRO A 139 11.50 -30.43 -14.13
C PRO A 139 10.67 -30.22 -12.85
N ALA A 140 9.53 -30.90 -12.81
CA ALA A 140 8.53 -30.92 -11.75
C ALA A 140 9.02 -31.64 -10.47
N ALA A 141 8.50 -31.21 -9.32
CA ALA A 141 8.48 -32.01 -8.09
C ALA A 141 7.16 -31.77 -7.34
N ASP A 142 6.56 -32.87 -6.90
CA ASP A 142 5.24 -33.02 -6.28
C ASP A 142 5.04 -32.26 -4.94
N PRO A 143 3.79 -31.90 -4.58
CA PRO A 143 3.46 -31.29 -3.30
C PRO A 143 3.27 -32.33 -2.18
N VAL A 144 3.98 -32.15 -1.07
CA VAL A 144 3.75 -32.88 0.19
C VAL A 144 2.54 -32.27 0.92
N LEU A 145 1.48 -33.05 1.07
CA LEU A 145 0.34 -32.80 1.95
C LEU A 145 0.77 -32.86 3.42
N LEU A 146 0.43 -31.83 4.21
CA LEU A 146 0.37 -31.90 5.67
C LEU A 146 -1.05 -31.57 6.16
N PRO A 147 -1.57 -32.23 7.20
CA PRO A 147 -2.96 -32.06 7.65
C PRO A 147 -3.12 -30.79 8.50
N LEU A 148 -4.13 -29.97 8.18
CA LEU A 148 -4.66 -28.93 9.07
C LEU A 148 -5.61 -29.57 10.08
N ASP A 149 -5.23 -29.57 11.36
CA ASP A 149 -6.19 -29.51 12.46
C ASP A 149 -5.94 -28.20 13.21
N LEU A 150 -6.83 -27.22 13.02
CA LEU A 150 -6.86 -26.01 13.84
C LEU A 150 -8.31 -25.68 14.20
N GLU A 151 -8.67 -26.01 15.43
CA GLU A 151 -9.96 -25.69 16.03
C GLU A 151 -10.20 -24.17 16.06
N THR A 152 -11.44 -23.83 15.71
CA THR A 152 -12.02 -22.50 15.56
C THR A 152 -12.14 -21.72 16.87
N ASN A 153 -11.75 -20.44 16.85
CA ASN A 153 -12.33 -19.39 17.68
C ASN A 153 -12.61 -18.12 16.83
N PRO A 154 -13.86 -17.64 16.72
CA PRO A 154 -14.22 -16.57 15.79
C PRO A 154 -14.36 -15.22 16.51
N SER A 155 -13.30 -14.44 16.58
CA SER A 155 -13.41 -13.05 17.07
C SER A 155 -12.26 -12.15 16.65
N THR A 156 -11.94 -12.12 15.35
CA THR A 156 -11.18 -10.99 14.78
C THR A 156 -11.52 -10.78 13.29
N PRO A 157 -12.25 -9.71 12.90
CA PRO A 157 -12.51 -9.44 11.48
C PRO A 157 -11.24 -9.11 10.68
N ALA A 158 -10.13 -8.75 11.36
CA ALA A 158 -8.85 -8.48 10.73
C ALA A 158 -8.03 -9.74 10.34
N ALA A 159 -8.29 -10.90 10.97
CA ALA A 159 -7.56 -12.13 10.67
C ALA A 159 -8.15 -12.85 9.43
N LEU A 160 -9.46 -12.72 9.22
CA LEU A 160 -10.16 -13.27 8.06
C LEU A 160 -9.83 -12.52 6.75
N SER A 161 -9.55 -11.22 6.79
CA SER A 161 -9.12 -10.45 5.62
C SER A 161 -7.68 -10.77 5.20
N VAL A 162 -6.80 -11.17 6.13
CA VAL A 162 -5.43 -11.60 5.82
C VAL A 162 -5.41 -12.97 5.13
N LEU A 163 -6.29 -13.89 5.52
CA LEU A 163 -6.42 -15.19 4.84
C LEU A 163 -7.10 -15.07 3.47
N LYS A 164 -7.99 -14.09 3.28
CA LYS A 164 -8.61 -13.82 1.97
C LYS A 164 -7.66 -13.16 0.97
N ALA A 165 -6.60 -12.49 1.47
CA ALA A 165 -5.58 -11.86 0.65
C ALA A 165 -4.53 -12.85 0.06
N LEU A 166 -4.55 -14.12 0.49
CA LEU A 166 -3.71 -15.16 -0.13
C LEU A 166 -4.32 -15.78 -1.39
N ASP A 167 -5.60 -15.50 -1.67
CA ASP A 167 -6.37 -16.07 -2.79
C ASP A 167 -7.04 -14.98 -3.66
N THR A 168 -6.67 -13.70 -3.48
CA THR A 168 -7.16 -12.61 -4.31
C THR A 168 -6.50 -12.65 -5.69
N ASP A 169 -7.33 -12.65 -6.74
CA ASP A 169 -6.86 -12.46 -8.11
C ASP A 169 -6.00 -11.18 -8.15
N PRO A 170 -4.75 -11.23 -8.66
CA PRO A 170 -3.90 -10.05 -8.81
C PRO A 170 -4.59 -8.88 -9.53
N ALA A 171 -5.58 -9.17 -10.38
CA ALA A 171 -6.41 -8.14 -11.01
C ALA A 171 -7.35 -7.42 -10.01
N GLU A 172 -7.84 -8.11 -8.98
CA GLU A 172 -8.69 -7.55 -7.93
C GLU A 172 -7.91 -6.62 -6.99
N GLU A 173 -6.70 -7.00 -6.57
CA GLU A 173 -5.83 -6.14 -5.75
C GLU A 173 -5.45 -4.85 -6.47
N GLN A 174 -5.12 -4.96 -7.76
CA GLN A 174 -4.82 -3.79 -8.59
C GLN A 174 -6.02 -2.87 -8.73
N ARG A 175 -7.23 -3.43 -8.91
CA ARG A 175 -8.48 -2.65 -8.93
C ARG A 175 -8.76 -1.97 -7.60
N GLN A 176 -8.51 -2.65 -6.48
CA GLN A 176 -8.69 -2.08 -5.15
C GLN A 176 -7.70 -0.92 -4.92
N GLY A 177 -6.41 -1.12 -5.23
CA GLY A 177 -5.40 -0.07 -5.14
C GLY A 177 -5.73 1.13 -6.04
N ALA A 178 -6.23 0.90 -7.25
CA ALA A 178 -6.69 1.95 -8.15
C ALA A 178 -7.90 2.73 -7.60
N THR A 179 -8.85 2.04 -6.97
CA THR A 179 -10.02 2.66 -6.33
C THR A 179 -9.59 3.55 -5.17
N MET A 180 -8.74 3.04 -4.28
CA MET A 180 -8.18 3.81 -3.17
C MET A 180 -7.37 5.02 -3.63
N LEU A 181 -6.64 4.90 -4.75
CA LEU A 181 -5.89 6.01 -5.34
C LEU A 181 -6.82 7.12 -5.84
N ILE A 182 -7.96 6.76 -6.45
CA ILE A 182 -8.98 7.72 -6.88
C ILE A 182 -9.56 8.47 -5.66
N GLU A 183 -9.90 7.76 -4.60
CA GLU A 183 -10.40 8.38 -3.36
C GLU A 183 -9.37 9.34 -2.75
N THR A 184 -8.11 8.92 -2.72
CA THR A 184 -6.99 9.74 -2.23
C THR A 184 -6.81 11.00 -3.07
N TRP A 185 -6.91 10.91 -4.39
CA TRP A 185 -6.93 12.08 -5.28
C TRP A 185 -8.14 12.99 -5.05
N GLY A 186 -9.29 12.42 -4.69
CA GLY A 186 -10.48 13.18 -4.28
C GLY A 186 -10.21 14.02 -3.03
N LYS A 187 -9.61 13.43 -2.00
CA LYS A 187 -9.17 14.15 -0.78
C LYS A 187 -8.13 15.22 -1.12
N MET A 188 -7.17 14.91 -1.98
CA MET A 188 -6.14 15.86 -2.42
C MET A 188 -6.74 17.07 -3.14
N ARG A 189 -7.71 16.83 -4.03
CA ARG A 189 -8.47 17.89 -4.69
C ARG A 189 -9.13 18.80 -3.65
N GLN A 190 -9.83 18.22 -2.67
CA GLN A 190 -10.51 18.99 -1.62
C GLN A 190 -9.52 19.83 -0.79
N VAL A 191 -8.36 19.27 -0.44
CA VAL A 191 -7.30 20.01 0.25
C VAL A 191 -6.83 21.20 -0.59
N TYR A 192 -6.59 21.02 -1.88
CA TYR A 192 -6.20 22.12 -2.77
C TYR A 192 -7.29 23.18 -2.95
N GLU A 193 -8.56 22.81 -3.02
CA GLU A 193 -9.70 23.75 -3.01
C GLU A 193 -9.69 24.58 -1.71
N ASN A 194 -9.52 23.93 -0.55
CA ASN A 194 -9.45 24.60 0.76
C ASN A 194 -8.24 25.55 0.89
N MET A 195 -7.14 25.26 0.19
CA MET A 195 -5.96 26.13 0.13
C MET A 195 -6.09 27.26 -0.91
N GLY A 196 -7.18 27.30 -1.69
CA GLY A 196 -7.36 28.26 -2.80
C GLY A 196 -6.53 27.94 -4.05
N LYS A 197 -5.89 26.76 -4.13
CA LYS A 197 -5.05 26.30 -5.24
C LYS A 197 -5.89 25.61 -6.32
N MET A 198 -6.81 26.34 -6.95
CA MET A 198 -7.80 25.78 -7.89
C MET A 198 -7.20 25.09 -9.12
N ASP A 199 -6.07 25.56 -9.63
CA ASP A 199 -5.38 24.92 -10.76
C ASP A 199 -4.95 23.49 -10.44
N MET A 200 -4.46 23.27 -9.22
CA MET A 200 -4.06 21.95 -8.74
C MET A 200 -5.28 21.05 -8.52
N ALA A 201 -6.34 21.58 -7.91
CA ALA A 201 -7.61 20.86 -7.73
C ALA A 201 -8.18 20.37 -9.09
N ASN A 202 -8.20 21.24 -10.09
CA ASN A 202 -8.65 20.92 -11.45
C ASN A 202 -7.79 19.84 -12.12
N ASN A 203 -6.48 19.80 -11.83
CA ASN A 203 -5.60 18.73 -12.31
C ASN A 203 -6.03 17.36 -11.76
N PHE A 204 -6.36 17.28 -10.46
CA PHE A 204 -6.82 16.04 -9.84
C PHE A 204 -8.19 15.60 -10.35
N THR A 205 -9.11 16.52 -10.66
CA THR A 205 -10.38 16.19 -11.33
C THR A 205 -10.13 15.42 -12.64
N LYS A 206 -9.26 15.95 -13.50
CA LYS A 206 -8.90 15.29 -14.78
C LYS A 206 -8.24 13.93 -14.58
N ARG A 207 -7.39 13.78 -13.55
CA ARG A 207 -6.74 12.49 -13.22
C ARG A 207 -7.74 11.44 -12.75
N ILE A 208 -8.69 11.84 -11.91
CA ILE A 208 -9.74 10.98 -11.38
C ILE A 208 -10.63 10.47 -12.51
N GLU A 209 -11.12 11.36 -13.37
CA GLU A 209 -11.93 11.00 -14.54
C GLU A 209 -11.21 9.98 -15.43
N LYS A 210 -9.96 10.28 -15.79
CA LYS A 210 -9.13 9.39 -16.63
C LYS A 210 -8.93 8.01 -15.99
N MET A 211 -8.77 7.93 -14.68
CA MET A 211 -8.58 6.65 -13.98
C MET A 211 -9.89 5.87 -13.87
N ARG A 212 -11.02 6.56 -13.61
CA ARG A 212 -12.35 5.94 -13.61
C ARG A 212 -12.69 5.33 -14.95
N ASP A 213 -12.38 6.02 -16.05
CA ASP A 213 -12.63 5.48 -17.39
C ASP A 213 -11.81 4.22 -17.66
N ARG A 214 -10.53 4.20 -17.25
CA ARG A 214 -9.69 3.00 -17.34
C ARG A 214 -10.25 1.83 -16.53
N LEU A 215 -10.81 2.09 -15.35
CA LEU A 215 -11.39 1.03 -14.53
C LEU A 215 -12.64 0.42 -15.18
N LYS A 216 -13.44 1.21 -15.90
CA LYS A 216 -14.60 0.72 -16.65
C LYS A 216 -14.19 -0.19 -17.81
N ASP A 217 -13.09 0.13 -18.49
CA ASP A 217 -12.59 -0.66 -19.63
C ASP A 217 -12.04 -2.04 -19.23
N VAL A 218 -11.72 -2.24 -17.94
CA VAL A 218 -11.12 -3.47 -17.39
C VAL A 218 -12.18 -4.43 -16.84
N VAL A 219 -13.45 -4.00 -16.73
CA VAL A 219 -14.55 -4.89 -16.34
C VAL A 219 -14.91 -5.76 -17.55
N PRO A 220 -14.81 -7.11 -17.47
CA PRO A 220 -15.31 -7.96 -18.53
C PRO A 220 -16.82 -7.73 -18.66
N LYS A 221 -17.28 -7.45 -19.88
CA LYS A 221 -18.71 -7.44 -20.19
C LYS A 221 -19.24 -8.84 -19.90
N VAL A 222 -20.06 -8.96 -18.86
CA VAL A 222 -20.87 -10.15 -18.58
C VAL A 222 -21.96 -10.26 -19.64
#